data_AF-J5GPV6-F1
#
_entry.id   AF-J5GPV6-F1
#
_cell.length_a   1.000
_cell.length_b   1.000
_cell.length_c   1.000
_cell.angle_alpha   90.00
_cell.angle_beta   90.00
_cell.angle_gamma   90.00
#
_symmetry.space_group_name_H-M   'P 1'
#
loop_
_entity.id
_entity.type
_entity.pdbx_description
1 polymer ?
#
loop_
_entity_poly.entity_id
_entity_poly.type
_entity_poly.pdbx_seq_one_letter_code
_entity_poly.pdbx_strand_id
1 'polypeptide(L)' 'MYEFLAYRVITGHLTCIPEKATKTKRLIPERLRPEVLEILKESGLDGDGQPLEKEMENQNS' A
#
# COMPACT_ATOMS: atom_id res chain seq x y z
N MET A 1 -0.23 -5.27 -14.69
CA MET A 1 -0.77 -6.23 -13.68
C MET A 1 -0.52 -5.74 -12.26
N TYR A 2 0.74 -5.51 -11.86
CA TYR A 2 1.08 -5.01 -10.53
C TYR A 2 0.54 -3.62 -10.23
N GLU A 3 0.53 -2.71 -11.21
CA GLU A 3 -0.11 -1.39 -11.09
C GLU A 3 -1.60 -1.46 -10.76
N PHE A 4 -2.33 -2.43 -11.35
CA PHE A 4 -3.73 -2.65 -11.02
C PHE A 4 -3.90 -3.13 -9.58
N LEU A 5 -3.02 -4.02 -9.11
CA LEU A 5 -3.02 -4.46 -7.70
C LEU A 5 -2.71 -3.28 -6.76
N ALA A 6 -1.73 -2.44 -7.08
CA ALA A 6 -1.42 -1.23 -6.34
C ALA A 6 -2.62 -0.28 -6.29
N TYR A 7 -3.26 -0.01 -7.43
CA TYR A 7 -4.50 0.78 -7.48
C TYR A 7 -5.62 0.21 -6.59
N ARG A 8 -5.76 -1.12 -6.53
CA ARG A 8 -6.72 -1.78 -5.65
C ARG A 8 -6.34 -1.65 -4.16
N VAL A 9 -5.05 -1.55 -3.83
CA VAL A 9 -4.59 -1.21 -2.47
C VAL A 9 -4.94 0.24 -2.14
N ILE A 10 -4.63 1.18 -3.04
CA ILE A 10 -4.92 2.62 -2.90
C ILE A 10 -6.41 2.87 -2.66
N THR A 11 -7.27 2.17 -3.39
CA THR A 11 -8.73 2.29 -3.28
C THR A 11 -9.33 1.45 -2.15
N GLY A 12 -8.52 0.83 -1.29
CA GLY A 12 -8.95 0.13 -0.08
C GLY A 12 -9.55 -1.27 -0.30
N HIS A 13 -9.41 -1.84 -1.50
CA HIS A 13 -9.95 -3.17 -1.83
C HIS A 13 -8.96 -4.31 -1.52
N LEU A 14 -7.67 -4.00 -1.53
CA LEU A 14 -6.59 -4.94 -1.20
C LEU A 14 -5.67 -4.35 -0.14
N THR A 15 -4.86 -5.20 0.50
CA THR A 15 -3.76 -4.79 1.38
C THR A 15 -2.57 -5.71 1.16
N CYS A 16 -1.36 -5.19 1.36
CA CYS A 16 -0.13 -5.96 1.49
C CYS A 16 0.19 -6.29 2.95
N ILE A 17 -0.59 -5.78 3.93
CA ILE A 17 -0.38 -5.96 5.36
C ILE A 17 -1.28 -7.10 5.87
N PRO A 18 -0.73 -8.27 6.24
CA PRO A 18 -1.52 -9.42 6.68
C PRO A 18 -2.49 -9.11 7.83
N GLU A 19 -2.06 -8.30 8.78
CA GLU A 19 -2.81 -7.94 9.99
C GLU A 19 -4.03 -7.05 9.67
N LYS A 20 -4.04 -6.37 8.52
CA LYS A 20 -5.12 -5.49 8.08
C LYS A 20 -6.10 -6.16 7.09
N ALA A 21 -5.89 -7.44 6.77
CA ALA A 21 -6.76 -8.17 5.87
C ALA A 21 -8.13 -8.44 6.51
N THR A 22 -9.21 -8.22 5.75
CA THR A 22 -10.59 -8.44 6.18
C THR A 22 -11.40 -9.17 5.09
N LYS A 23 -12.69 -9.44 5.36
CA LYS A 23 -13.60 -10.04 4.36
C LYS A 23 -13.74 -9.20 3.08
N THR A 24 -13.67 -7.87 3.21
CA THR A 24 -13.88 -6.91 2.12
C THR A 24 -12.57 -6.28 1.61
N LYS A 25 -11.49 -6.31 2.39
CA LYS A 25 -10.14 -5.88 2.01
C LYS A 25 -9.18 -7.07 2.03
N ARG A 26 -8.94 -7.71 0.88
CA ARG A 26 -8.21 -8.99 0.84
C ARG A 26 -6.69 -8.79 0.80
N LEU A 27 -5.97 -9.76 1.35
CA LEU A 27 -4.51 -9.80 1.30
C LEU A 27 -4.02 -10.15 -0.11
N ILE A 28 -3.01 -9.41 -0.59
CA ILE A 28 -2.32 -9.74 -1.84
C ILE A 28 -1.50 -11.03 -1.66
N PRO A 29 -1.51 -11.95 -2.65
CA PRO A 29 -0.67 -13.14 -2.61
C PRO A 29 0.80 -12.80 -2.38
N GLU A 30 1.48 -13.57 -1.52
CA GLU A 30 2.84 -13.28 -1.07
C GLU A 30 3.82 -13.03 -2.21
N ARG A 31 3.78 -13.89 -3.24
CA ARG A 31 4.62 -13.81 -4.44
C ARG A 31 4.44 -12.53 -5.29
N LEU A 32 3.40 -11.74 -5.03
CA LEU A 32 3.08 -10.51 -5.76
C LEU A 32 3.27 -9.26 -4.91
N ARG A 33 3.45 -9.39 -3.59
CA ARG A 33 3.57 -8.24 -2.68
C ARG A 33 4.83 -7.41 -2.95
N PRO A 34 6.02 -7.97 -3.23
CA PRO A 34 7.23 -7.17 -3.40
C PRO A 34 7.09 -6.10 -4.50
N GLU A 35 6.59 -6.49 -5.68
CA GLU A 35 6.43 -5.61 -6.83
C GLU A 35 5.31 -4.58 -6.60
N VAL A 36 4.25 -4.96 -5.88
CA VAL A 36 3.18 -4.01 -5.51
C VAL A 36 3.67 -3.00 -4.47
N LEU A 37 4.46 -3.44 -3.50
CA LEU A 37 5.05 -2.56 -2.48
C LEU A 37 6.04 -1.56 -3.09
N GLU A 38 6.79 -1.96 -4.12
CA GLU A 38 7.70 -1.08 -4.85
C GLU A 38 6.92 0.07 -5.51
N ILE A 39 5.84 -0.24 -6.25
CA ILE A 39 4.97 0.76 -6.89
C ILE A 39 4.32 1.69 -5.87
N LEU A 40 3.82 1.14 -4.75
CA LEU A 40 3.21 1.94 -3.68
C LEU A 40 4.24 2.90 -3.07
N LYS A 41 5.46 2.42 -2.81
CA LYS A 41 6.56 3.22 -2.26
C LYS A 41 7.01 4.33 -3.21
N GLU A 42 7.11 4.06 -4.52
CA GLU A 42 7.36 5.08 -5.55
C GLU A 42 6.29 6.16 -5.55
N SER A 43 5.05 5.79 -5.18
CA SER A 43 3.90 6.71 -5.06
C SER A 43 3.78 7.36 -3.67
N GLY A 44 4.73 7.13 -2.76
CA GLY A 44 4.71 7.67 -1.39
C GLY A 44 3.72 6.99 -0.45
N LEU A 45 3.29 5.76 -0.75
CA LEU A 45 2.27 5.02 -0.01
C LEU A 45 2.83 3.75 0.64
N ASP A 46 2.22 3.36 1.76
CA ASP A 46 2.50 2.12 2.47
C ASP A 46 1.75 0.93 1.86
N GLY A 47 1.99 -0.26 2.41
CA GLY A 47 1.33 -1.50 1.96
C GLY A 47 -0.18 -1.54 2.14
N ASP A 48 -0.78 -0.54 2.76
CA ASP A 48 -2.22 -0.40 2.98
C ASP A 48 -2.86 0.75 2.19
N GLY A 49 -2.05 1.43 1.37
CA GLY A 49 -2.44 2.57 0.55
C GLY A 49 -2.50 3.90 1.33
N GLN A 50 -1.92 3.94 2.53
CA GLN A 50 -1.82 5.16 3.34
C GLN A 50 -0.54 5.91 2.99
N PRO A 51 -0.50 7.25 3.10
CA PRO A 51 0.75 8.00 2.96
C PRO A 51 1.82 7.48 3.93
N LEU A 52 3.02 7.22 3.42
CA LEU A 52 4.19 7.00 4.29
C LEU A 52 4.41 8.30 5.07
N GLU A 53 4.54 8.24 6.40
CA GLU A 53 4.67 9.42 7.30
C GLU A 53 5.89 10.33 7.05
N LYS A 54 6.57 10.22 5.91
CA LYS A 54 7.59 11.15 5.45
C LYS A 54 6.95 12.36 4.75
N GLU A 55 6.29 13.22 5.51
CA GLU A 55 6.22 14.67 5.26
C GLU A 55 5.51 15.50 6.37
N MET A 56 5.45 15.02 7.63
CA MET A 56 5.00 15.86 8.76
C MET A 56 6.12 16.45 9.62
N GLU A 57 7.40 16.35 9.22
CA GLU A 57 8.54 16.85 10.01
C GLU A 57 9.33 18.03 9.40
N ASN A 58 8.85 18.72 8.35
CA ASN A 58 9.61 19.85 7.77
C ASN A 58 8.82 21.13 7.48
N GLN A 59 7.81 21.46 8.29
CA GLN A 59 7.14 22.78 8.25
C GLN A 59 7.11 23.54 9.59
N ASN A 60 7.89 23.16 10.59
CA ASN A 60 8.07 23.98 11.80
C ASN A 60 9.48 23.83 12.37
N SER A 61 10.42 24.68 11.93
CA SER A 61 11.52 25.25 12.73
C SER A 61 12.22 26.36 11.95
#